data_AF-A0A927RX69-F1
#
_entry.id   AF-A0A927RX69-F1
#
_cell.length_a   1.000
_cell.length_b   1.000
_cell.length_c   1.000
_cell.angle_alpha   90.00
_cell.angle_beta   90.00
_cell.angle_gamma   90.00
#
_symmetry.space_group_name_H-M   'P 1'
#
loop_
_entity.id
_entity.type
_entity.pdbx_description
1 polymer ?
#
loop_
_entity_poly.entity_id
_entity_poly.type
_entity_poly.pdbx_seq_one_letter_code
_entity_poly.pdbx_strand_id
1 'polypeptide(L)'
;MKNLFILLFPQKEYVAGYFTEEDISLFNDCIRKRYIEKGYDFCIATFKNSNMGIVSLKPHIIVNANITFGESSPYTCKNWKYADFKNLAEKVDVDKYANIAVGGFHCYDCVEKFANEIYLTNPNVIIDTDLTELFRNAYRYEESFNIEKFNLNLKLKRVYSDGYIPLETLERLQEKFQKPIWGISSKVLKFLEKIIQKEKENNITKEQ
;
A
#
# COMPACT_ATOMS: atom_id res chain seq x y z
N MET A 1 -18.39 -8.05 -13.62
CA MET A 1 -16.95 -7.75 -13.74
C MET A 1 -16.24 -8.30 -12.52
N LYS A 2 -15.06 -8.91 -12.69
CA LYS A 2 -14.28 -9.46 -11.56
C LYS A 2 -13.57 -8.34 -10.78
N ASN A 3 -13.08 -8.65 -9.59
CA ASN A 3 -12.17 -7.78 -8.83
C ASN A 3 -10.73 -8.30 -8.92
N LEU A 4 -9.76 -7.44 -8.63
CA LEU A 4 -8.34 -7.75 -8.71
C LEU A 4 -7.62 -7.38 -7.42
N PHE A 5 -6.77 -8.27 -6.94
CA PHE A 5 -5.73 -7.94 -5.97
C PHE A 5 -4.36 -8.04 -6.65
N ILE A 6 -3.58 -6.97 -6.55
CA ILE A 6 -2.21 -6.91 -7.07
C ILE A 6 -1.25 -6.84 -5.89
N LEU A 7 -0.29 -7.75 -5.86
CA LEU A 7 0.85 -7.65 -4.96
C LEU A 7 2.09 -7.20 -5.74
N LEU A 8 2.53 -5.97 -5.45
CA LEU A 8 3.66 -5.34 -6.12
C LEU A 8 4.98 -5.66 -5.41
N PHE A 9 5.95 -6.14 -6.18
CA PHE A 9 7.32 -6.38 -5.75
C PHE A 9 7.47 -7.11 -4.40
N PRO A 10 6.99 -8.37 -4.28
CA PRO A 10 7.06 -9.13 -3.04
C PRO A 10 8.45 -9.74 -2.74
N GLN A 11 9.53 -9.09 -3.19
CA GLN A 11 10.91 -9.56 -3.05
C GLN A 11 11.26 -9.84 -1.60
N LYS A 12 11.91 -10.98 -1.34
CA LYS A 12 12.36 -11.34 0.01
C LYS A 12 13.33 -10.29 0.55
N GLU A 13 14.12 -9.69 -0.33
CA GLU A 13 15.10 -8.64 -0.05
C GLU A 13 14.46 -7.40 0.60
N TYR A 14 13.20 -7.08 0.30
CA TYR A 14 12.49 -5.95 0.92
C TYR A 14 12.01 -6.23 2.34
N VAL A 15 11.91 -7.51 2.73
CA VAL A 15 11.44 -7.91 4.07
C VAL A 15 12.48 -8.67 4.87
N ALA A 16 13.65 -8.94 4.29
CA ALA A 16 14.73 -9.70 4.91
C ALA A 16 15.16 -9.00 6.21
N GLY A 17 15.02 -9.71 7.34
CA GLY A 17 15.31 -9.20 8.68
C GLY A 17 14.13 -8.59 9.43
N TYR A 18 13.00 -8.33 8.75
CA TYR A 18 11.79 -7.76 9.36
C TYR A 18 10.64 -8.76 9.48
N PHE A 19 10.50 -9.67 8.51
CA PHE A 19 9.47 -10.71 8.54
C PHE A 19 10.07 -12.05 8.98
N THR A 20 9.44 -12.70 9.95
CA THR A 20 9.67 -14.11 10.30
C THR A 20 8.93 -15.03 9.32
N GLU A 21 9.22 -16.34 9.34
CA GLU A 21 8.43 -17.32 8.58
C GLU A 21 6.95 -17.33 8.99
N GLU A 22 6.65 -17.07 10.26
CA GLU A 22 5.28 -16.89 10.76
C GLU A 22 4.62 -15.65 10.14
N ASP A 23 5.34 -14.53 10.07
CA ASP A 23 4.86 -13.31 9.41
C ASP A 23 4.53 -13.58 7.94
N ILE A 24 5.42 -14.30 7.22
CA ILE A 24 5.21 -14.66 5.82
C ILE A 24 4.00 -15.58 5.65
N SER A 25 3.86 -16.60 6.52
CA SER A 25 2.71 -17.51 6.48
C SER A 25 1.40 -16.75 6.69
N LEU A 26 1.34 -15.88 7.70
CA LEU A 26 0.14 -15.10 7.98
C LEU A 26 -0.15 -14.09 6.86
N PHE A 27 0.88 -13.47 6.26
CA PHE A 27 0.74 -12.56 5.12
C PHE A 27 0.06 -13.24 3.93
N ASN A 28 0.51 -14.46 3.59
CA ASN A 28 -0.12 -15.27 2.53
C ASN A 28 -1.55 -15.66 2.92
N ASP A 29 -1.80 -16.06 4.16
CA ASP A 29 -3.17 -16.36 4.61
C ASP A 29 -4.12 -15.15 4.52
N CYS A 30 -3.61 -13.95 4.78
CA CYS A 30 -4.37 -12.72 4.61
C CYS A 30 -4.74 -12.50 3.14
N ILE A 31 -3.79 -12.61 2.21
CA ILE A 31 -4.07 -12.49 0.77
C ILE A 31 -5.14 -13.51 0.35
N ARG A 32 -4.99 -14.76 0.79
CA ARG A 32 -5.93 -15.84 0.45
C ARG A 32 -7.35 -15.54 0.95
N LYS A 33 -7.51 -15.28 2.25
CA LYS A 33 -8.82 -15.07 2.89
C LYS A 33 -9.48 -13.75 2.48
N ARG A 34 -8.68 -12.70 2.31
CA ARG A 34 -9.19 -11.36 2.01
C ARG A 34 -9.58 -11.20 0.53
N TYR A 35 -8.89 -11.90 -0.37
CA TYR A 35 -9.04 -11.68 -1.81
C TYR A 35 -9.36 -12.96 -2.59
N ILE A 36 -8.49 -13.97 -2.55
CA ILE A 36 -8.62 -15.15 -3.42
C ILE A 36 -9.93 -15.91 -3.15
N GLU A 37 -10.23 -16.19 -1.89
CA GLU A 37 -11.46 -16.91 -1.50
C GLU A 37 -12.73 -16.09 -1.77
N LYS A 38 -12.59 -14.78 -1.98
CA LYS A 38 -13.68 -13.88 -2.35
C LYS A 38 -13.81 -13.69 -3.87
N GLY A 39 -13.09 -14.49 -4.65
CA GLY A 39 -13.18 -14.50 -6.11
C GLY A 39 -12.42 -13.36 -6.79
N TYR A 40 -11.47 -12.71 -6.09
CA TYR A 40 -10.56 -11.78 -6.75
C TYR A 40 -9.57 -12.57 -7.60
N ASP A 41 -9.29 -12.08 -8.81
CA ASP A 41 -8.08 -12.50 -9.50
C ASP A 41 -6.88 -12.00 -8.68
N PHE A 42 -5.84 -12.83 -8.64
CA PHE A 42 -4.60 -12.52 -7.90
C PHE A 42 -3.47 -12.32 -8.88
N CYS A 43 -2.90 -11.11 -8.88
CA CYS A 43 -1.79 -10.71 -9.73
C CYS A 43 -0.53 -10.48 -8.90
N ILE A 44 0.59 -11.02 -9.36
CA ILE A 44 1.91 -10.64 -8.88
C ILE A 44 2.57 -9.76 -9.93
N ALA A 45 2.95 -8.55 -9.53
CA ALA A 45 3.76 -7.66 -10.34
C ALA A 45 5.19 -7.66 -9.77
N THR A 46 6.15 -8.23 -10.50
CA THR A 46 7.51 -8.49 -10.00
C THR A 46 8.59 -7.88 -10.90
N PHE A 47 9.82 -7.80 -10.42
CA PHE A 47 10.94 -7.36 -11.24
C PHE A 47 11.26 -8.37 -12.35
N LYS A 48 11.88 -7.88 -13.42
CA LYS A 48 12.39 -8.73 -14.49
C LYS A 48 13.31 -9.80 -13.91
N ASN A 49 13.09 -11.06 -14.33
CA ASN A 49 13.86 -12.24 -13.92
C ASN A 49 13.87 -12.51 -12.40
N SER A 50 12.88 -11.99 -11.66
CA SER A 50 12.75 -12.23 -10.22
C SER A 50 11.78 -13.38 -9.94
N ASN A 51 11.95 -14.02 -8.79
CA ASN A 51 11.01 -15.02 -8.28
C ASN A 51 9.79 -14.33 -7.62
N MET A 52 8.87 -15.12 -7.08
CA MET A 52 7.66 -14.62 -6.39
C MET A 52 7.94 -14.13 -4.95
N GLY A 53 9.22 -14.13 -4.52
CA GLY A 53 9.66 -13.62 -3.24
C GLY A 53 9.00 -14.33 -2.04
N ILE A 54 8.25 -13.57 -1.24
CA ILE A 54 7.55 -14.10 -0.04
C ILE A 54 6.22 -14.79 -0.33
N VAL A 55 5.80 -14.86 -1.59
CA VAL A 55 4.50 -15.44 -1.95
C VAL A 55 4.62 -16.93 -2.22
N SER A 56 3.79 -17.73 -1.54
CA SER A 56 3.62 -19.16 -1.80
C SER A 56 2.32 -19.49 -2.55
N LEU A 57 1.41 -18.53 -2.65
CA LEU A 57 0.12 -18.66 -3.34
C LEU A 57 0.31 -18.68 -4.86
N LYS A 58 -0.52 -19.47 -5.56
CA LYS A 58 -0.53 -19.50 -7.03
C LYS A 58 -1.25 -18.26 -7.58
N PRO A 59 -0.56 -17.37 -8.30
CA PRO A 59 -1.21 -16.24 -8.94
C PRO A 59 -1.98 -16.67 -10.19
N HIS A 60 -3.00 -15.89 -10.53
CA HIS A 60 -3.71 -15.97 -11.80
C HIS A 60 -2.95 -15.23 -12.89
N ILE A 61 -2.25 -14.15 -12.51
CA ILE A 61 -1.52 -13.26 -13.42
C ILE A 61 -0.12 -13.01 -12.85
N ILE A 62 0.89 -13.07 -13.70
CA ILE A 62 2.25 -12.63 -13.38
C ILE A 62 2.67 -11.61 -14.43
N VAL A 63 3.04 -10.41 -14.00
CA VAL A 63 3.60 -9.37 -14.86
C VAL A 63 4.98 -8.99 -14.39
N ASN A 64 5.88 -8.77 -15.35
CA ASN A 64 7.25 -8.36 -15.08
C ASN A 64 7.43 -6.88 -15.43
N ALA A 65 8.04 -6.14 -14.51
CA ALA A 65 8.57 -4.82 -14.75
C ALA A 65 9.64 -4.84 -15.86
N ASN A 66 9.93 -3.67 -16.41
CA ASN A 66 10.96 -3.47 -17.42
C ASN A 66 12.39 -3.46 -16.85
N ILE A 67 12.54 -3.51 -15.52
CA ILE A 67 13.82 -3.47 -14.82
C ILE A 67 13.97 -4.64 -13.85
N THR A 68 15.22 -4.97 -13.53
CA THR A 68 15.59 -5.93 -12.48
C THR A 68 15.58 -5.27 -11.10
N PHE A 69 15.53 -6.07 -10.03
CA PHE A 69 15.68 -5.57 -8.66
C PHE A 69 17.02 -4.84 -8.45
N GLY A 70 18.09 -5.35 -9.06
CA GLY A 70 19.43 -4.75 -8.95
C GLY A 70 19.50 -3.34 -9.54
N GLU A 71 18.70 -3.05 -10.57
CA GLU A 71 18.59 -1.72 -11.18
C GLU A 71 17.68 -0.79 -10.37
N SER A 72 16.72 -1.32 -9.61
CA SER A 72 15.79 -0.52 -8.81
C SER A 72 16.25 -0.24 -7.39
N SER A 73 17.30 -0.93 -6.93
CA SER A 73 17.73 -0.88 -5.54
C SER A 73 18.92 0.07 -5.36
N PRO A 74 18.82 1.07 -4.45
CA PRO A 74 19.94 1.95 -4.11
C PRO A 74 21.10 1.20 -3.45
N TYR A 75 20.84 0.00 -2.90
CA TYR A 75 21.87 -0.83 -2.27
C TYR A 75 22.77 -1.53 -3.29
N THR A 76 22.31 -1.69 -4.53
CA THR A 76 23.03 -2.41 -5.60
C THR A 76 23.43 -1.50 -6.75
N CYS A 77 22.80 -0.34 -6.91
CA CYS A 77 23.08 0.60 -7.98
C CYS A 77 23.05 2.06 -7.47
N LYS A 78 24.12 2.82 -7.76
CA LYS A 78 24.22 4.25 -7.41
C LYS A 78 23.17 5.10 -8.16
N ASN A 79 22.89 4.75 -9.41
CA ASN A 79 21.91 5.43 -10.27
C ASN A 79 20.69 4.52 -10.45
N TRP A 80 20.08 4.15 -9.34
CA TRP A 80 18.89 3.29 -9.32
C TRP A 80 17.72 3.96 -10.06
N LYS A 81 16.82 3.13 -10.61
CA LYS A 81 15.71 3.57 -11.45
C LYS A 81 14.38 3.04 -10.94
N TYR A 82 13.32 3.81 -11.15
CA TYR A 82 11.97 3.29 -10.98
C TYR A 82 11.57 2.39 -12.14
N ALA A 83 10.72 1.42 -11.84
CA ALA A 83 10.03 0.65 -12.87
C ALA A 83 9.09 1.57 -13.67
N ASP A 84 8.84 1.21 -14.92
CA ASP A 84 7.79 1.85 -15.72
C ASP A 84 6.42 1.35 -15.24
N PHE A 85 5.84 2.08 -14.29
CA PHE A 85 4.56 1.74 -13.67
C PHE A 85 3.38 1.84 -14.63
N LYS A 86 3.44 2.73 -15.63
CA LYS A 86 2.44 2.83 -16.68
C LYS A 86 2.43 1.56 -17.53
N ASN A 87 3.60 1.15 -18.03
CA ASN A 87 3.71 -0.09 -18.78
C ASN A 87 3.32 -1.32 -17.95
N LEU A 88 3.61 -1.30 -16.64
CA LEU A 88 3.20 -2.36 -15.73
C LEU A 88 1.67 -2.43 -15.60
N ALA A 89 0.99 -1.30 -15.46
CA ALA A 89 -0.47 -1.23 -15.36
C ALA A 89 -1.15 -1.69 -16.65
N GLU A 90 -0.62 -1.30 -17.81
CA GLU A 90 -1.07 -1.75 -19.13
C GLU A 90 -0.97 -3.28 -19.26
N LYS A 91 0.14 -3.90 -18.82
CA LYS A 91 0.31 -5.36 -18.84
C LYS A 91 -0.67 -6.11 -17.93
N VAL A 92 -1.11 -5.48 -16.84
CA VAL A 92 -2.13 -6.07 -15.94
C VAL A 92 -3.52 -6.02 -16.57
N ASP A 93 -3.75 -5.11 -17.53
CA ASP A 93 -5.05 -4.89 -18.17
C ASP A 93 -6.12 -4.56 -17.10
N VAL A 94 -5.86 -3.49 -16.36
CA VAL A 94 -6.61 -3.08 -15.16
C VAL A 94 -8.05 -2.62 -15.46
N ASP A 95 -8.36 -2.25 -16.69
CA ASP A 95 -9.65 -1.65 -17.07
C ASP A 95 -10.81 -2.66 -17.09
N LYS A 96 -10.53 -3.97 -17.16
CA LYS A 96 -11.57 -5.00 -17.11
C LYS A 96 -12.09 -5.32 -15.71
N TYR A 97 -11.46 -4.77 -14.67
CA TYR A 97 -11.77 -5.06 -13.28
C TYR A 97 -12.69 -4.02 -12.67
N ALA A 98 -13.67 -4.47 -11.88
CA ALA A 98 -14.62 -3.58 -11.20
C ALA A 98 -13.95 -2.80 -10.06
N ASN A 99 -13.14 -3.49 -9.27
CA ASN A 99 -12.41 -2.93 -8.13
C ASN A 99 -11.00 -3.51 -8.10
N ILE A 100 -10.03 -2.69 -7.70
CA ILE A 100 -8.62 -3.08 -7.62
C ILE A 100 -8.10 -2.75 -6.22
N ALA A 101 -7.48 -3.74 -5.58
CA ALA A 101 -6.70 -3.52 -4.36
C ALA A 101 -5.22 -3.76 -4.66
N VAL A 102 -4.36 -2.87 -4.18
CA VAL A 102 -2.91 -2.94 -4.36
C VAL A 102 -2.24 -3.07 -3.00
N GLY A 103 -1.50 -4.16 -2.81
CA GLY A 103 -0.52 -4.31 -1.74
C GLY A 103 0.90 -4.33 -2.33
N GLY A 104 1.91 -4.61 -1.50
CA GLY A 104 3.29 -4.80 -1.95
C GLY A 104 4.28 -3.81 -1.34
N PHE A 105 5.41 -3.60 -2.02
CA PHE A 105 6.56 -2.89 -1.46
C PHE A 105 7.13 -1.86 -2.43
N HIS A 106 7.47 -0.63 -2.03
CA HIS A 106 7.16 0.02 -0.74
C HIS A 106 5.84 0.81 -0.82
N CYS A 107 5.04 0.76 0.25
CA CYS A 107 3.71 1.36 0.38
C CYS A 107 3.66 2.83 -0.06
N TYR A 108 4.58 3.63 0.48
CA TYR A 108 4.61 5.08 0.27
C TYR A 108 5.49 5.52 -0.91
N ASP A 109 5.97 4.56 -1.71
CA ASP A 109 6.77 4.83 -2.90
C ASP A 109 6.24 4.04 -4.10
N CYS A 110 6.78 2.86 -4.39
CA CYS A 110 6.40 2.06 -5.56
C CYS A 110 4.90 1.75 -5.62
N VAL A 111 4.30 1.38 -4.49
CA VAL A 111 2.86 1.06 -4.41
C VAL A 111 2.00 2.30 -4.66
N GLU A 112 2.34 3.43 -4.03
CA GLU A 112 1.64 4.70 -4.26
C GLU A 112 1.74 5.13 -5.73
N LYS A 113 2.94 5.10 -6.32
CA LYS A 113 3.15 5.47 -7.74
C LYS A 113 2.35 4.57 -8.68
N PHE A 114 2.41 3.26 -8.46
CA PHE A 114 1.68 2.31 -9.27
C PHE A 114 0.15 2.47 -9.13
N ALA A 115 -0.36 2.66 -7.92
CA ALA A 115 -1.78 2.91 -7.69
C ALA A 115 -2.25 4.22 -8.34
N ASN A 116 -1.43 5.27 -8.37
CA ASN A 116 -1.73 6.49 -9.12
C ASN A 116 -1.83 6.24 -10.63
N GLU A 117 -0.92 5.45 -11.20
CA GLU A 117 -1.00 5.09 -12.63
C GLU A 117 -2.28 4.31 -12.94
N ILE A 118 -2.66 3.34 -12.09
CA ILE A 118 -3.93 2.62 -12.23
C ILE A 118 -5.12 3.59 -12.13
N TYR A 119 -5.08 4.54 -11.20
CA TYR A 119 -6.19 5.47 -10.97
C TYR A 119 -6.54 6.29 -12.23
N LEU A 120 -5.56 6.56 -13.10
CA LEU A 120 -5.78 7.28 -14.36
C LEU A 120 -6.72 6.55 -15.32
N THR A 121 -6.79 5.22 -15.25
CA THR A 121 -7.64 4.40 -16.13
C THR A 121 -8.79 3.71 -15.37
N ASN A 122 -8.57 3.34 -14.10
CA ASN A 122 -9.56 2.72 -13.23
C ASN A 122 -9.61 3.42 -11.85
N PRO A 123 -10.59 4.31 -11.61
CA PRO A 123 -10.68 5.08 -10.37
C PRO A 123 -11.09 4.24 -9.14
N ASN A 124 -11.48 2.97 -9.32
CA ASN A 124 -11.86 2.06 -8.24
C ASN A 124 -10.65 1.30 -7.64
N VAL A 125 -9.46 1.93 -7.67
CA VAL A 125 -8.24 1.40 -7.07
C VAL A 125 -8.05 1.90 -5.64
N ILE A 126 -7.67 1.00 -4.74
CA ILE A 126 -7.30 1.32 -3.36
C ILE A 126 -5.98 0.63 -2.97
N ILE A 127 -5.25 1.23 -2.03
CA ILE A 127 -4.05 0.64 -1.43
C ILE A 127 -4.43 -0.11 -0.14
N ASP A 128 -4.25 -1.42 -0.14
CA ASP A 128 -4.28 -2.26 1.06
C ASP A 128 -2.91 -2.23 1.73
N THR A 129 -2.74 -1.32 2.66
CA THR A 129 -1.45 -1.15 3.36
C THR A 129 -1.22 -2.19 4.43
N ASP A 130 -2.25 -2.90 4.89
CA ASP A 130 -1.98 -4.02 5.78
C ASP A 130 -1.18 -5.06 5.00
N LEU A 131 -1.34 -5.16 3.68
CA LEU A 131 -0.58 -6.05 2.83
C LEU A 131 0.64 -5.39 2.17
N THR A 132 1.38 -4.59 2.94
CA THR A 132 2.67 -3.99 2.54
C THR A 132 3.76 -4.25 3.60
N GLU A 133 4.85 -3.47 3.61
CA GLU A 133 5.83 -3.45 4.71
C GLU A 133 5.22 -3.13 6.08
N LEU A 134 4.01 -2.58 6.13
CA LEU A 134 3.31 -2.26 7.37
C LEU A 134 2.57 -3.46 7.98
N PHE A 135 2.52 -4.61 7.29
CA PHE A 135 1.77 -5.79 7.72
C PHE A 135 2.07 -6.24 9.15
N ARG A 136 3.35 -6.34 9.50
CA ARG A 136 3.77 -6.83 10.81
C ARG A 136 3.24 -5.94 11.93
N ASN A 137 3.27 -4.62 11.73
CA ASN A 137 2.70 -3.69 12.68
C ASN A 137 1.18 -3.85 12.73
N ALA A 138 0.56 -3.97 11.54
CA ALA A 138 -0.87 -4.18 11.42
C ALA A 138 -1.34 -5.38 12.23
N TYR A 139 -0.86 -6.59 12.00
CA TYR A 139 -1.46 -7.74 12.66
C TYR A 139 -1.07 -7.90 14.14
N ARG A 140 0.10 -7.38 14.57
CA ARG A 140 0.59 -7.56 15.94
C ARG A 140 0.04 -6.57 16.94
N TYR A 141 -0.11 -5.31 16.53
CA TYR A 141 -0.41 -4.22 17.46
C TYR A 141 -1.81 -3.67 17.27
N GLU A 142 -2.47 -4.01 16.16
CA GLU A 142 -3.73 -3.41 15.81
C GLU A 142 -4.90 -4.31 16.17
N GLU A 143 -5.60 -3.97 17.25
CA GLU A 143 -6.82 -4.67 17.69
C GLU A 143 -7.88 -4.80 16.59
N SER A 144 -7.84 -3.88 15.63
CA SER A 144 -8.80 -3.79 14.53
C SER A 144 -8.31 -4.43 13.23
N PHE A 145 -7.12 -5.02 13.24
CA PHE A 145 -6.66 -5.87 12.14
C PHE A 145 -7.64 -7.01 11.94
N ASN A 146 -8.00 -7.25 10.68
CA ASN A 146 -8.91 -8.32 10.32
C ASN A 146 -8.38 -9.06 9.10
N ILE A 147 -8.06 -10.33 9.30
CA ILE A 147 -7.51 -11.18 8.24
C ILE A 147 -8.43 -11.29 7.02
N GLU A 148 -9.74 -11.23 7.22
CA GLU A 148 -10.73 -11.36 6.14
C GLU A 148 -11.07 -10.03 5.49
N LYS A 149 -10.92 -8.89 6.16
CA LYS A 149 -11.40 -7.60 5.66
C LYS A 149 -10.37 -6.50 5.90
N PHE A 150 -10.00 -5.80 4.83
CA PHE A 150 -9.27 -4.56 4.97
C PHE A 150 -10.21 -3.43 5.40
N ASN A 151 -9.77 -2.61 6.37
CA ASN A 151 -10.55 -1.47 6.84
C ASN A 151 -9.77 -0.16 6.63
N LEU A 152 -10.22 0.57 5.62
CA LEU A 152 -9.63 1.81 5.11
C LEU A 152 -9.55 2.95 6.15
N ASN A 153 -10.47 2.98 7.12
CA ASN A 153 -10.65 4.15 8.00
C ASN A 153 -9.85 4.10 9.31
N LEU A 154 -9.23 2.96 9.64
CA LEU A 154 -8.56 2.80 10.94
C LEU A 154 -7.19 3.48 11.03
N LYS A 155 -6.53 3.68 9.89
CA LYS A 155 -5.17 4.25 9.81
C LYS A 155 -5.02 5.61 10.44
N LEU A 156 -5.99 6.49 10.21
CA LEU A 156 -5.87 7.88 10.62
C LEU A 156 -6.13 8.08 12.10
N LYS A 157 -6.90 7.20 12.75
CA LYS A 157 -7.02 7.24 14.21
C LYS A 157 -5.68 7.05 14.93
N ARG A 158 -4.69 6.41 14.29
CA ARG A 158 -3.42 6.02 14.89
C ARG A 158 -2.27 6.95 14.69
N VAL A 159 -2.23 7.64 13.55
CA VAL A 159 -1.31 8.79 13.41
C VAL A 159 -1.46 9.68 14.65
N TYR A 160 -2.69 9.84 15.14
CA TYR A 160 -3.05 10.62 16.33
C TYR A 160 -2.95 9.91 17.70
N SER A 161 -2.81 8.59 17.80
CA SER A 161 -2.79 7.92 19.12
C SER A 161 -1.44 8.00 19.82
N ASP A 162 -0.35 8.23 19.07
CA ASP A 162 1.01 7.98 19.56
C ASP A 162 1.79 9.24 19.98
N GLY A 163 1.10 10.37 20.17
CA GLY A 163 1.69 11.58 20.76
C GLY A 163 1.51 12.85 19.92
N TYR A 164 2.38 13.84 20.18
CA TYR A 164 2.38 15.11 19.45
C TYR A 164 2.90 14.90 18.02
N ILE A 165 2.09 15.31 17.04
CA ILE A 165 2.48 15.33 15.63
C ILE A 165 2.70 16.80 15.25
N PRO A 166 3.87 17.16 14.69
CA PRO A 166 4.09 18.51 14.18
C PRO A 166 3.04 18.91 13.14
N LEU A 167 2.61 20.18 13.17
CA LEU A 167 1.61 20.72 12.25
C LEU A 167 1.96 20.46 10.77
N GLU A 168 3.22 20.66 10.39
CA GLU A 168 3.70 20.40 9.03
C GLU A 168 3.46 18.94 8.60
N THR A 169 3.70 17.99 9.52
CA THR A 169 3.43 16.57 9.26
C THR A 169 1.93 16.32 9.07
N LEU A 170 1.07 16.98 9.85
CA LEU A 170 -0.38 16.86 9.69
C LEU A 170 -0.87 17.37 8.33
N GLU A 171 -0.36 18.52 7.89
CA GLU A 171 -0.71 19.11 6.60
C GLU A 171 -0.27 18.21 5.44
N ARG A 172 0.94 17.66 5.52
CA ARG A 172 1.44 16.68 4.53
C ARG A 172 0.61 15.40 4.48
N LEU A 173 0.17 14.90 5.63
CA LEU A 173 -0.70 13.73 5.69
C LEU A 173 -2.09 14.03 5.13
N GLN A 174 -2.63 15.22 5.38
CA GLN A 174 -3.89 15.66 4.81
C GLN A 174 -3.81 15.71 3.29
N GLU A 175 -2.79 16.36 2.73
CA GLU A 175 -2.58 16.42 1.28
C GLU A 175 -2.44 15.01 0.67
N LYS A 176 -1.66 14.14 1.31
CA LYS A 176 -1.48 12.76 0.87
C LYS A 176 -2.79 11.99 0.84
N PHE A 177 -3.57 12.02 1.92
CA PHE A 177 -4.78 11.23 2.08
C PHE A 177 -6.01 11.77 1.36
N GLN A 178 -5.93 12.97 0.79
CA GLN A 178 -6.94 13.46 -0.15
C GLN A 178 -6.95 12.67 -1.47
N LYS A 179 -5.85 11.98 -1.82
CA LYS A 179 -5.83 11.14 -3.02
C LYS A 179 -6.77 9.93 -2.86
N PRO A 180 -7.70 9.69 -3.80
CA PRO A 180 -8.71 8.62 -3.69
C PRO A 180 -8.15 7.20 -3.52
N ILE A 181 -6.93 6.96 -4.02
CA ILE A 181 -6.23 5.67 -3.90
C ILE A 181 -6.00 5.22 -2.45
N TRP A 182 -6.04 6.13 -1.47
CA TRP A 182 -5.94 5.80 -0.05
C TRP A 182 -7.27 5.35 0.56
N GLY A 183 -8.39 5.54 -0.17
CA GLY A 183 -9.75 5.16 0.21
C GLY A 183 -10.21 5.74 1.55
N ILE A 184 -9.61 6.85 1.99
CA ILE A 184 -9.96 7.52 3.24
C ILE A 184 -11.33 8.19 3.10
N SER A 185 -12.25 7.89 4.01
CA SER A 185 -13.58 8.50 3.97
C SER A 185 -13.56 10.00 4.28
N SER A 186 -14.53 10.73 3.73
CA SER A 186 -14.74 12.15 4.02
C SER A 186 -14.91 12.46 5.51
N LYS A 187 -15.47 11.52 6.29
CA LYS A 187 -15.58 11.63 7.75
C LYS A 187 -14.22 11.74 8.42
N VAL A 188 -13.26 10.96 7.95
CA VAL A 188 -11.91 10.92 8.50
C VAL A 188 -11.09 12.12 8.02
N LEU A 189 -11.26 12.55 6.76
CA LEU A 189 -10.65 13.80 6.27
C LEU A 189 -11.13 15.03 7.06
N LYS A 190 -12.43 15.11 7.35
CA LYS A 190 -12.99 16.17 8.22
C LYS A 190 -12.45 16.12 9.65
N PHE A 191 -12.07 14.94 10.14
CA PHE A 191 -11.45 14.81 11.45
C PHE A 191 -10.02 15.35 11.44
N LEU A 192 -9.23 15.04 10.41
CA LEU A 192 -7.89 15.63 10.17
C LEU A 192 -7.96 17.16 10.11
N GLU A 193 -8.88 17.70 9.31
CA GLU A 193 -9.09 19.15 9.15
C GLU A 193 -9.31 19.85 10.49
N LYS A 194 -10.15 19.27 11.35
CA LYS A 194 -10.42 19.81 12.69
C LYS A 194 -9.19 19.83 13.58
N ILE A 195 -8.34 18.81 13.50
CA ILE A 195 -7.13 18.75 14.33
C ILE A 195 -6.09 19.75 13.83
N ILE A 196 -5.90 19.86 12.52
CA ILE A 196 -5.00 20.86 11.91
C ILE A 196 -5.41 22.27 12.33
N GLN A 197 -6.71 22.57 12.28
CA GLN A 197 -7.23 23.87 12.71
C GLN A 197 -6.93 24.15 14.19
N LYS A 198 -7.13 23.16 15.07
CA LYS A 198 -6.83 23.29 16.50
C LYS A 198 -5.34 23.52 16.77
N GLU A 199 -4.45 22.82 16.09
CA GLU A 199 -3.00 23.00 16.26
C GLU A 199 -2.51 24.35 15.74
N LYS A 200 -3.12 24.88 14.66
CA LYS A 200 -2.86 26.25 14.19
C LYS A 200 -3.22 27.29 15.26
N GLU A 201 -4.38 27.16 15.89
CA GLU A 201 -4.82 28.06 16.96
C GLU A 201 -3.90 28.01 18.19
N ASN A 202 -3.45 26.81 18.58
CA ASN A 202 -2.53 26.60 19.70
C ASN A 202 -1.12 27.19 19.45
N ASN A 203 -0.63 27.19 18.21
CA ASN A 203 0.67 27.76 17.89
C ASN A 203 0.63 29.30 17.88
N ILE A 204 -0.46 29.90 17.40
CA ILE A 204 -0.66 31.36 17.45
C ILE A 204 -0.66 31.88 18.90
N THR A 205 -1.23 31.11 19.84
CA THR A 205 -1.30 31.50 21.26
C THR A 205 -0.01 31.30 22.04
N LYS A 206 0.98 30.55 21.50
CA LYS A 206 2.31 30.39 22.11
C LYS A 206 3.32 31.46 21.68
N GLU A 207 3.01 32.18 20.62
CA GLU A 207 3.83 33.28 20.09
C GLU A 207 3.41 34.67 20.62
N GLN A 208 2.37 34.74 21.47
CA GLN A 208 1.87 35.94 22.17
C GLN A 208 2.31 35.95 23.63
#